data_AF-A0A4R3Z9M4-F1
#
_entry.id   AF-A0A4R3Z9M4-F1
#
_cell.length_a   1.000
_cell.length_b   1.000
_cell.length_c   1.000
_cell.angle_alpha   90.00
_cell.angle_beta   90.00
_cell.angle_gamma   90.00
#
_symmetry.space_group_name_H-M   'P 1'
#
loop_
_entity.id
_entity.type
_entity.pdbx_description
1 polymer ?
#
loop_
_entity_poly.entity_id
_entity_poly.type
_entity_poly.pdbx_seq_one_letter_code
_entity_poly.pdbx_strand_id
1 'polypeptide(L)'
;MFQNISHKIIICSYLFFFGNIIRICYKEIEHVTQLENSLSISSVMILNIIQNCFQIFLVSLMIYGIGYLFGCFEKIHYHDNISKYEK
;
A
#
# COMPACT_ATOMS: atom_id res chain seq x y z
N MET A 1 -20.95 -10.43 9.47
CA MET A 1 -20.69 -9.03 9.07
C MET A 1 -19.21 -8.75 8.83
N PHE A 2 -18.28 -9.48 9.46
CA PHE A 2 -16.84 -9.53 9.13
C PHE A 2 -16.52 -10.58 8.05
N GLN A 3 -17.25 -10.63 6.95
CA GLN A 3 -16.82 -11.45 5.81
C GLN A 3 -16.31 -10.48 4.74
N ASN A 4 -15.08 -10.71 4.31
CA ASN A 4 -14.38 -9.93 3.26
C ASN A 4 -13.87 -8.55 3.69
N ILE A 5 -13.83 -8.20 4.99
CA ILE A 5 -13.21 -6.94 5.42
C ILE A 5 -11.70 -7.02 5.20
N SER A 6 -11.09 -8.15 5.55
CA SER A 6 -9.69 -8.48 5.25
C SER A 6 -9.35 -8.28 3.76
N HIS A 7 -10.19 -8.81 2.87
CA HIS A 7 -9.99 -8.71 1.42
C HIS A 7 -10.08 -7.27 0.91
N LYS A 8 -11.04 -6.48 1.42
CA LYS A 8 -11.16 -5.05 1.07
C LYS A 8 -9.94 -4.25 1.53
N ILE A 9 -9.44 -4.48 2.75
CA ILE A 9 -8.25 -3.80 3.28
C ILE A 9 -7.01 -4.14 2.44
N ILE A 10 -6.85 -5.40 2.05
CA ILE A 10 -5.76 -5.84 1.18
C ILE A 10 -5.83 -5.13 -0.18
N ILE A 11 -7.00 -5.10 -0.83
CA ILE A 11 -7.17 -4.38 -2.11
C ILE A 11 -6.87 -2.89 -1.94
N CYS A 12 -7.32 -2.27 -0.84
CA CYS A 12 -7.02 -0.88 -0.53
C CYS A 12 -5.50 -0.63 -0.36
N SER A 13 -4.75 -1.57 0.24
CA SER A 13 -3.28 -1.45 0.32
C SER A 13 -2.62 -1.40 -1.06
N TYR A 14 -3.05 -2.26 -1.98
CA TYR A 14 -2.53 -2.27 -3.35
C TYR A 14 -2.92 -0.98 -4.09
N LEU A 15 -4.17 -0.54 -4.02
CA LEU A 15 -4.60 0.72 -4.63
C LEU A 15 -3.86 1.92 -4.07
N PHE A 16 -3.61 1.95 -2.75
CA PHE A 16 -2.81 2.99 -2.12
C PHE A 16 -1.36 2.98 -2.63
N PHE A 17 -0.74 1.81 -2.76
CA PHE A 17 0.61 1.67 -3.26
C PHE A 17 0.74 2.14 -4.72
N PHE A 18 -0.06 1.56 -5.61
CA PHE A 18 -0.03 1.91 -7.04
C PHE A 18 -0.43 3.36 -7.29
N GLY A 19 -1.45 3.86 -6.58
CA GLY A 19 -1.87 5.26 -6.70
C GLY A 19 -0.76 6.24 -6.32
N ASN A 20 -0.01 5.94 -5.24
CA ASN A 20 1.11 6.79 -4.84
C ASN A 20 2.32 6.67 -5.78
N ILE A 21 2.60 5.49 -6.34
CA ILE A 21 3.65 5.34 -7.37
C ILE A 21 3.32 6.21 -8.59
N ILE A 22 2.09 6.09 -9.11
CA ILE A 22 1.64 6.88 -10.26
C ILE A 22 1.77 8.38 -9.96
N ARG A 23 1.34 8.82 -8.77
CA ARG A 23 1.46 10.21 -8.34
C ARG A 23 2.92 10.70 -8.29
N ILE A 24 3.84 9.89 -7.80
CA ILE A 24 5.28 10.23 -7.80
C ILE A 24 5.78 10.36 -9.23
N CYS A 25 5.49 9.38 -10.10
CA CYS A 25 5.92 9.44 -11.49
C CYS A 25 5.40 10.69 -12.20
N TYR A 26 4.12 11.05 -12.01
CA TYR A 26 3.57 12.28 -12.56
C TYR A 26 4.28 13.54 -12.06
N LYS A 27 4.55 13.61 -10.74
CA LYS A 27 5.24 14.76 -10.15
C LYS A 27 6.68 14.90 -10.64
N GLU A 28 7.38 13.78 -10.83
CA GLU A 28 8.74 13.77 -11.37
C GLU A 28 8.77 14.19 -12.84
N ILE A 29 7.81 13.72 -13.65
CA ILE A 29 7.67 14.15 -15.05
C ILE A 29 7.39 15.65 -15.13
N GLU A 30 6.48 16.16 -14.29
CA GLU A 30 6.18 17.60 -14.22
C GLU A 30 7.41 18.42 -13.78
N HIS A 31 8.18 17.91 -12.81
CA HIS A 31 9.41 18.56 -12.38
C HIS A 31 10.43 18.59 -13.52
N VAL A 32 10.58 17.50 -14.28
CA VAL A 32 11.52 17.43 -15.43
C VAL A 32 11.08 18.35 -16.58
N THR A 33 9.79 18.44 -16.88
CA THR A 33 9.29 19.36 -17.93
C THR A 33 9.37 20.82 -17.52
N GLN A 34 9.21 21.15 -16.24
CA GLN A 34 9.46 22.51 -15.73
C GLN A 34 10.95 22.87 -15.71
N LEU A 35 11.84 21.88 -15.56
CA LEU A 35 13.29 22.05 -15.51
C LEU A 35 13.97 22.06 -16.90
N GLU A 36 13.25 22.34 -18.00
CA GLU A 36 13.75 22.40 -19.39
C GLU A 36 15.07 23.21 -19.61
N ASN A 37 15.64 23.87 -18.60
CA ASN A 37 16.94 24.55 -18.64
C ASN A 37 18.05 24.04 -17.68
N SER A 38 17.84 23.06 -16.81
CA SER A 38 18.91 22.55 -15.94
C SER A 38 19.03 21.03 -16.00
N LEU A 39 19.86 20.58 -16.94
CA LEU A 39 20.22 19.20 -17.28
C LEU A 39 20.96 18.43 -16.16
N SER A 40 20.79 18.82 -14.90
CA SER A 40 21.39 18.15 -13.75
C SER A 40 20.30 17.43 -12.96
N ILE A 41 19.91 16.23 -13.44
CA ILE A 41 19.30 15.22 -12.56
C ILE A 41 20.35 14.93 -11.48
N SER A 42 20.20 15.59 -10.34
CA SER A 42 21.13 15.46 -9.23
C SER A 42 20.93 14.09 -8.58
N SER A 43 22.02 13.46 -8.15
CA SER A 43 21.97 12.23 -7.36
C SER A 43 21.07 12.35 -6.12
N VAL A 44 20.94 13.57 -5.58
CA VAL A 44 20.02 13.91 -4.48
C VAL A 44 18.55 13.71 -4.86
N MET A 45 18.16 14.05 -6.10
CA MET A 45 16.79 13.90 -6.58
C MET A 45 16.44 12.41 -6.71
N ILE A 46 17.35 11.61 -7.26
CA ILE A 46 17.19 10.15 -7.35
C ILE A 46 17.08 9.52 -5.95
N LEU A 47 17.94 9.93 -5.01
CA LEU A 47 17.89 9.47 -3.61
C LEU A 47 16.54 9.81 -2.95
N ASN A 48 16.01 11.01 -3.17
CA ASN A 48 14.70 11.40 -2.66
C ASN A 48 13.56 10.56 -3.26
N ILE A 49 13.61 10.24 -4.55
CA ILE A 49 12.62 9.36 -5.19
C ILE A 49 12.66 7.97 -4.56
N ILE A 50 13.85 7.38 -4.42
CA ILE A 50 14.03 6.05 -3.81
C ILE A 50 13.52 6.05 -2.37
N GLN A 51 13.87 7.08 -1.59
CA GLN A 51 13.42 7.21 -0.21
C GLN A 51 11.90 7.34 -0.11
N ASN A 52 11.26 8.14 -0.96
CA ASN A 52 9.81 8.28 -1.00
C ASN A 52 9.12 6.97 -1.39
N CYS A 53 9.63 6.27 -2.42
CA CYS A 53 9.13 4.96 -2.81
C CYS A 53 9.24 3.93 -1.68
N PHE A 54 10.36 3.94 -0.94
CA PHE A 54 10.57 3.05 0.20
C PHE A 54 9.59 3.34 1.35
N GLN A 55 9.33 4.61 1.65
CA GLN A 55 8.33 4.99 2.66
C GLN A 55 6.92 4.55 2.27
N ILE A 56 6.51 4.77 1.02
CA ILE A 56 5.20 4.32 0.52
C ILE A 56 5.08 2.80 0.57
N PHE A 57 6.15 2.08 0.23
CA PHE A 57 6.20 0.64 0.34
C PHE A 57 6.00 0.17 1.80
N LEU A 58 6.70 0.77 2.76
CA LEU A 58 6.54 0.45 4.19
C LEU A 58 5.11 0.69 4.66
N VAL A 59 4.51 1.82 4.32
CA VAL A 59 3.12 2.13 4.72
C VAL A 59 2.14 1.14 4.09
N SER A 60 2.31 0.83 2.80
CA SER A 60 1.49 -0.19 2.12
C SER A 60 1.62 -1.56 2.78
N LEU A 61 2.84 -1.94 3.18
CA LEU A 61 3.10 -3.21 3.85
C LEU A 61 2.42 -3.27 5.22
N MET A 62 2.40 -2.17 5.97
CA MET A 62 1.66 -2.09 7.24
C MET A 62 0.15 -2.25 7.02
N ILE A 63 -0.44 -1.57 6.04
CA ILE A 63 -1.87 -1.69 5.72
C ILE A 63 -2.21 -3.13 5.30
N TYR A 64 -1.36 -3.75 4.46
CA TYR A 64 -1.52 -5.14 4.07
C TYR A 64 -1.45 -6.09 5.28
N GLY A 65 -0.47 -5.89 6.17
CA GLY A 65 -0.31 -6.67 7.40
C GLY A 65 -1.52 -6.56 8.32
N ILE A 66 -2.10 -5.37 8.46
CA ILE A 66 -3.37 -5.15 9.18
C ILE A 66 -4.50 -5.94 8.53
N GLY A 67 -4.64 -5.87 7.20
CA GLY A 67 -5.64 -6.66 6.46
C GLY A 67 -5.50 -8.16 6.66
N TYR A 68 -4.26 -8.67 6.71
CA TYR A 68 -3.96 -10.06 7.00
C TYR A 68 -4.33 -10.47 8.43
N LEU A 69 -4.00 -9.63 9.43
CA LEU A 69 -4.40 -9.87 10.83
C LEU A 69 -5.91 -9.97 10.98
N PHE A 70 -6.66 -9.04 10.37
CA PHE A 70 -8.12 -9.12 10.35
C PHE A 70 -8.61 -10.42 9.69
N GLY A 71 -7.97 -10.89 8.62
CA GLY A 71 -8.29 -12.18 8.01
C GLY A 71 -8.05 -13.38 8.93
N CYS A 72 -7.01 -13.35 9.76
CA CYS A 72 -6.78 -14.37 10.78
C CYS A 72 -7.88 -14.36 11.86
N PHE A 73 -8.27 -13.18 12.35
CA PHE A 73 -9.37 -13.06 13.31
C PHE A 73 -10.70 -13.52 12.72
N GLU A 74 -11.00 -13.18 11.45
CA GLU A 74 -12.17 -13.66 10.72
C GLU A 74 -12.22 -15.20 10.69
N LYS A 75 -11.10 -15.86 10.38
CA LYS A 75 -11.02 -17.33 10.33
C LYS A 75 -11.22 -18.00 11.68
N ILE A 76 -10.59 -17.47 12.74
CA ILE A 76 -10.72 -18.01 14.10
C ILE A 76 -12.19 -17.90 14.56
N HIS A 77 -12.82 -16.74 14.35
CA HIS A 77 -14.19 -16.50 14.77
C HIS A 77 -15.21 -17.32 13.96
N TYR A 78 -14.91 -17.65 12.71
CA TYR A 78 -15.74 -18.53 11.88
C TYR A 78 -15.67 -19.99 12.36
N HIS A 79 -14.49 -20.46 12.74
CA HIS A 79 -14.27 -21.82 13.25
C HIS A 79 -14.94 -22.05 14.62
N ASP A 80 -14.91 -21.04 15.50
CA ASP A 80 -15.60 -21.09 16.81
C ASP A 80 -17.13 -21.09 16.69
N ASN A 81 -17.67 -20.45 15.65
CA ASN A 81 -19.11 -20.49 15.41
C ASN A 81 -19.55 -21.86 14.91
N ILE A 82 -18.78 -22.53 14.05
CA ILE A 82 -19.12 -23.87 13.51
C ILE A 82 -19.10 -24.93 14.62
N SER A 83 -18.11 -24.91 15.52
CA SER A 83 -18.01 -25.87 16.64
C SER A 83 -19.17 -25.78 17.65
N LYS A 84 -19.86 -24.63 17.67
CA LYS A 84 -21.02 -24.39 18.54
C LYS A 84 -22.33 -24.94 17.98
N TYR A 85 -22.40 -25.28 16.69
CA TYR A 85 -23.56 -25.88 16.03
C TYR A 85 -23.43 -27.40 15.81
N GLU A 86 -22.26 -27.98 16.10
CA GLU A 86 -22.03 -29.44 16.10
C GLU A 86 -22.26 -30.11 17.48
N LYS A 87 -22.70 -29.35 18.49
CA LYS A 87 -23.17 -29.86 19.79
C LYS A 87 -24.68 -29.81 19.89
#